data_AF-A0A1F4FM14-F1
#
_entry.id   AF-A0A1F4FM14-F1
#
_cell.length_a   1.000
_cell.length_b   1.000
_cell.length_c   1.000
_cell.angle_alpha   90.00
_cell.angle_beta   90.00
_cell.angle_gamma   90.00
#
_symmetry.space_group_name_H-M   'P 1'
#
loop_
_entity.id
_entity.type
_entity.pdbx_description
1 polymer ?
#
loop_
_entity_poly.entity_id
_entity_poly.type
_entity_poly.pdbx_seq_one_letter_code
_entity_poly.pdbx_strand_id
1 'polypeptide(L)'
;MTPPPSRKPAAPVQKEDAMWLQKEMINANYHGLATAHERGRKICATFVPGNLNELVMCFDMERSLPETNALQNGMRKKSGKFIMDAERDGHSEDVCTYVKSDLGMMLNGEIGPTGEPLPKPDLLLLSYTGCFTFMKWFELIRQKYGCETPMLHVPYQGEGRVSKNMRDYVLKQLKETVIPALERVSGVKFDIDRLRQYMKESTKAEEDLVHVLQSAKHRPSPIDGYFGAVYYIGPIFTAFRGTPEATQFYTVLRSEIDARVREGKGPITPEGELTEEKYRLVVEGPPNWTSFRDFWKMFY
;
A
#
# COMPACT_ATOMS: atom_id res chain seq x y z
N MET A 1 8.55 -46.76 6.20
CA MET A 1 8.33 -45.32 5.94
C MET A 1 7.03 -45.18 5.21
N THR A 2 5.99 -44.68 5.88
CA THR A 2 4.69 -44.42 5.28
C THR A 2 4.83 -43.25 4.28
N PRO A 3 4.32 -43.35 3.05
CA PRO A 3 4.37 -42.23 2.11
C PRO A 3 3.65 -41.02 2.71
N PRO A 4 4.12 -39.78 2.45
CA PRO A 4 3.38 -38.60 2.87
C PRO A 4 1.99 -38.62 2.22
N PRO A 5 0.93 -38.23 2.94
CA PRO A 5 -0.41 -38.21 2.39
C PRO A 5 -0.45 -37.32 1.15
N SER A 6 -0.99 -37.84 0.05
CA SER A 6 -1.16 -37.08 -1.19
C SER A 6 -1.98 -35.83 -0.87
N ARG A 7 -1.39 -34.64 -1.07
CA ARG A 7 -2.13 -33.38 -0.99
C ARG A 7 -3.31 -33.47 -1.94
N LYS A 8 -4.54 -33.50 -1.41
CA LYS A 8 -5.74 -33.26 -2.21
C LYS A 8 -5.53 -31.94 -2.97
N PRO A 9 -5.86 -31.88 -4.28
CA PRO A 9 -5.87 -30.61 -4.98
C PRO A 9 -6.80 -29.66 -4.21
N ALA A 10 -6.30 -28.47 -3.88
CA ALA A 10 -7.12 -27.45 -3.25
C ALA A 10 -8.30 -27.14 -4.19
N ALA A 11 -9.51 -27.01 -3.63
CA ALA A 11 -10.65 -26.54 -4.40
C ALA A 11 -10.30 -25.21 -5.10
N PRO A 12 -10.81 -24.96 -6.32
CA PRO A 12 -10.55 -23.71 -7.01
C PRO A 12 -11.02 -22.54 -6.15
N VAL A 13 -10.11 -21.60 -5.86
CA VAL A 13 -10.40 -20.41 -5.06
C VAL A 13 -11.43 -19.56 -5.81
N GLN A 14 -12.62 -19.42 -5.23
CA GLN A 14 -13.65 -18.53 -5.76
C GLN A 14 -13.21 -17.08 -5.51
N LYS A 15 -12.95 -16.34 -6.58
CA LYS A 15 -12.62 -14.91 -6.51
C LYS A 15 -13.86 -14.09 -6.83
N GLU A 16 -14.10 -13.09 -6.01
CA GLU A 16 -15.17 -12.12 -6.18
C GLU A 16 -14.78 -11.04 -7.20
N ASP A 17 -15.75 -10.26 -7.68
CA ASP A 17 -15.54 -9.31 -8.78
C ASP A 17 -14.56 -8.22 -8.38
N ALA A 18 -14.70 -7.71 -7.15
CA ALA A 18 -13.73 -6.79 -6.59
C ALA A 18 -12.32 -7.40 -6.61
N MET A 19 -12.16 -8.71 -6.34
CA MET A 19 -10.83 -9.35 -6.29
C MET A 19 -10.14 -9.36 -7.64
N TRP A 20 -10.92 -9.56 -8.71
CA TRP A 20 -10.43 -9.44 -10.07
C TRP A 20 -10.08 -8.00 -10.41
N LEU A 21 -10.98 -7.06 -10.10
CA LEU A 21 -10.78 -5.65 -10.37
C LEU A 21 -9.50 -5.11 -9.74
N GLN A 22 -9.25 -5.41 -8.45
CA GLN A 22 -7.99 -5.02 -7.82
C GLN A 22 -6.77 -5.61 -8.54
N LYS A 23 -6.82 -6.91 -8.88
CA LYS A 23 -5.68 -7.56 -9.51
C LYS A 23 -5.33 -6.87 -10.83
N GLU A 24 -6.35 -6.53 -11.61
CA GLU A 24 -6.19 -5.77 -12.86
C GLU A 24 -5.62 -4.38 -12.61
N MET A 25 -6.20 -3.63 -11.66
CA MET A 25 -5.70 -2.31 -11.26
C MET A 25 -4.23 -2.36 -10.87
N ILE A 26 -3.86 -3.23 -9.93
CA ILE A 26 -2.48 -3.33 -9.41
C ILE A 26 -1.50 -3.72 -10.51
N ASN A 27 -1.86 -4.70 -11.37
CA ASN A 27 -1.01 -5.08 -12.50
C ASN A 27 -0.84 -3.93 -13.49
N ALA A 28 -1.92 -3.24 -13.84
CA ALA A 28 -1.88 -2.09 -14.73
C ALA A 28 -1.01 -0.95 -14.18
N ASN A 29 -1.07 -0.70 -12.86
CA ASN A 29 -0.22 0.28 -12.20
C ASN A 29 1.28 -0.09 -12.27
N TYR A 30 1.63 -1.36 -12.03
CA TYR A 30 3.04 -1.78 -12.12
C TYR A 30 3.59 -1.72 -13.55
N HIS A 31 2.78 -2.10 -14.55
CA HIS A 31 3.15 -1.92 -15.95
C HIS A 31 3.27 -0.44 -16.34
N GLY A 32 2.33 0.39 -15.86
CA GLY A 32 2.37 1.84 -16.02
C GLY A 32 3.63 2.46 -15.41
N LEU A 33 4.04 2.00 -14.22
CA LEU A 33 5.30 2.40 -13.60
C LEU A 33 6.50 1.98 -14.45
N ALA A 34 6.59 0.72 -14.85
CA ALA A 34 7.71 0.21 -15.66
C ALA A 34 7.93 1.01 -16.96
N THR A 35 6.84 1.47 -17.59
CA THR A 35 6.86 2.23 -18.85
C THR A 35 6.75 3.76 -18.67
N ALA A 36 6.77 4.27 -17.43
CA ALA A 36 6.46 5.67 -17.14
C ALA A 36 7.35 6.66 -17.91
N HIS A 37 8.67 6.44 -17.92
CA HIS A 37 9.62 7.30 -18.63
C HIS A 37 9.44 7.28 -20.15
N GLU A 38 9.09 6.12 -20.73
CA GLU A 38 8.78 5.98 -22.16
C GLU A 38 7.53 6.78 -22.54
N ARG A 39 6.56 6.86 -21.62
CA ARG A 39 5.35 7.69 -21.75
C ARG A 39 5.58 9.17 -21.40
N GLY A 40 6.82 9.58 -21.14
CA GLY A 40 7.16 10.95 -20.73
C GLY A 40 6.64 11.34 -19.35
N ARG A 41 6.25 10.37 -18.51
CA ARG A 41 5.79 10.59 -17.13
C ARG A 41 6.98 10.59 -16.17
N LYS A 42 6.91 11.46 -15.17
CA LYS A 42 7.87 11.52 -14.06
C LYS A 42 7.41 10.64 -12.90
N ILE A 43 8.33 10.16 -12.08
CA ILE A 43 8.01 9.29 -10.94
C ILE A 43 8.38 9.95 -9.62
N CYS A 44 7.43 9.98 -8.71
CA CYS A 44 7.65 10.34 -7.31
C CYS A 44 7.62 9.06 -6.47
N ALA A 45 8.74 8.71 -5.82
CA ALA A 45 8.74 7.63 -4.84
C ALA A 45 8.46 8.18 -3.43
N THR A 46 7.58 7.51 -2.70
CA THR A 46 7.20 7.83 -1.32
C THR A 46 6.82 6.55 -0.56
N PHE A 47 6.47 6.65 0.73
CA PHE A 47 6.02 5.50 1.52
C PHE A 47 4.50 5.44 1.64
N VAL A 48 3.94 4.35 2.15
CA VAL A 48 2.48 4.22 2.31
C VAL A 48 1.94 5.16 3.40
N PRO A 49 2.50 5.22 4.63
CA PRO A 49 2.02 6.07 5.69
C PRO A 49 2.16 7.56 5.39
N GLY A 50 1.07 8.32 5.56
CA GLY A 50 1.08 9.77 5.40
C GLY A 50 1.31 10.25 3.96
N ASN A 51 1.20 9.36 2.97
CA ASN A 51 1.47 9.69 1.58
C ASN A 51 0.52 10.77 1.05
N LEU A 52 1.01 11.56 0.10
CA LEU A 52 0.28 12.68 -0.51
C LEU A 52 -0.16 12.35 -1.94
N ASN A 53 -0.75 11.17 -2.17
CA ASN A 53 -1.08 10.67 -3.51
C ASN A 53 -1.85 11.70 -4.35
N GLU A 54 -2.90 12.31 -3.80
CA GLU A 54 -3.73 13.33 -4.43
C GLU A 54 -2.92 14.55 -4.86
N LEU A 55 -1.98 14.99 -4.03
CA LEU A 55 -1.09 16.10 -4.36
C LEU A 55 -0.13 15.71 -5.48
N VAL A 56 0.49 14.53 -5.40
CA VAL A 56 1.43 14.04 -6.42
C VAL A 56 0.74 13.90 -7.78
N MET A 57 -0.51 13.43 -7.81
CA MET A 57 -1.31 13.34 -9.05
C MET A 57 -1.58 14.70 -9.69
N CYS A 58 -1.59 15.80 -8.94
CA CYS A 58 -1.75 17.15 -9.51
C CYS A 58 -0.59 17.53 -10.44
N PHE A 59 0.56 16.86 -10.30
CA PHE A 59 1.78 17.10 -11.07
C PHE A 59 2.02 16.04 -12.14
N ASP A 60 1.00 15.23 -12.46
CA ASP A 60 1.08 14.26 -13.56
C ASP A 60 2.20 13.21 -13.38
N MET A 61 2.56 12.93 -12.12
CA MET A 61 3.59 11.97 -11.74
C MET A 61 3.00 10.59 -11.40
N GLU A 62 3.74 9.55 -11.76
CA GLU A 62 3.48 8.19 -11.28
C GLU A 62 4.04 8.00 -9.87
N ARG A 63 3.39 7.13 -9.08
CA ARG A 63 3.72 6.94 -7.66
C ARG A 63 4.35 5.57 -7.45
N SER A 64 5.61 5.56 -7.03
CA SER A 64 6.31 4.34 -6.62
C SER A 64 6.36 4.24 -5.10
N LEU A 65 6.08 3.06 -4.56
CA LEU A 65 6.01 2.81 -3.11
C LEU A 65 7.00 1.69 -2.75
N PRO A 66 8.23 2.01 -2.30
CA PRO A 66 9.25 1.01 -1.96
C PRO A 66 8.76 -0.01 -0.91
N GLU A 67 7.97 0.45 0.06
CA GLU A 67 7.33 -0.39 1.07
C GLU A 67 6.41 -1.46 0.46
N THR A 68 5.61 -1.08 -0.53
CA THR A 68 4.75 -2.02 -1.25
C THR A 68 5.59 -3.03 -2.05
N ASN A 69 6.73 -2.62 -2.62
CA ASN A 69 7.63 -3.54 -3.33
C ASN A 69 8.23 -4.59 -2.37
N ALA A 70 8.70 -4.15 -1.20
CA ALA A 70 9.21 -5.04 -0.16
C ALA A 70 8.12 -6.00 0.36
N LEU A 71 6.89 -5.52 0.56
CA LEU A 71 5.73 -6.35 0.91
C LEU A 71 5.45 -7.40 -0.16
N GLN A 72 5.42 -7.02 -1.44
CA GLN A 72 5.19 -7.95 -2.55
C GLN A 72 6.27 -9.03 -2.61
N ASN A 73 7.53 -8.68 -2.33
CA ASN A 73 8.62 -9.65 -2.22
C ASN A 73 8.43 -10.62 -1.05
N GLY A 74 7.92 -10.14 0.09
CA GLY A 74 7.53 -10.99 1.22
C GLY A 74 6.43 -11.98 0.85
N MET A 75 5.34 -11.49 0.28
CA MET A 75 4.20 -12.32 -0.15
C MET A 75 4.58 -13.39 -1.18
N ARG A 76 5.61 -13.14 -1.99
CA ARG A 76 6.14 -14.05 -3.02
C ARG A 76 7.30 -14.91 -2.53
N LYS A 77 7.63 -14.87 -1.24
CA LYS A 77 8.75 -15.59 -0.62
C LYS A 77 10.12 -15.30 -1.27
N LYS A 78 10.30 -14.09 -1.81
CA LYS A 78 11.55 -13.60 -2.40
C LYS A 78 12.41 -12.80 -1.43
N SER A 79 11.80 -12.20 -0.40
CA SER A 79 12.47 -11.29 0.53
C SER A 79 13.67 -11.91 1.27
N GLY A 80 13.69 -13.22 1.53
CA GLY A 80 14.77 -13.88 2.26
C GLY A 80 16.15 -13.68 1.62
N LYS A 81 16.26 -13.85 0.29
CA LYS A 81 17.53 -13.58 -0.41
C LYS A 81 17.92 -12.10 -0.32
N PHE A 82 16.97 -11.19 -0.54
CA PHE A 82 17.24 -9.75 -0.50
C PHE A 82 17.71 -9.29 0.88
N ILE A 83 17.10 -9.82 1.95
CA ILE A 83 17.52 -9.52 3.32
C ILE A 83 18.98 -9.95 3.55
N MET A 84 19.34 -11.18 3.17
CA MET A 84 20.72 -11.68 3.32
C MET A 84 21.73 -10.88 2.48
N ASP A 85 21.35 -10.44 1.28
CA ASP A 85 22.22 -9.62 0.44
C ASP A 85 22.46 -8.24 1.07
N ALA A 86 21.41 -7.61 1.63
CA ALA A 86 21.55 -6.33 2.34
C ALA A 86 22.38 -6.45 3.62
N GLU A 87 22.25 -7.56 4.35
CA GLU A 87 23.09 -7.84 5.53
C GLU A 87 24.57 -8.00 5.15
N ARG A 88 24.84 -8.69 4.04
CA ARG A 88 26.19 -8.81 3.49
C ARG A 88 26.77 -7.48 3.02
N ASP A 89 25.91 -6.58 2.54
CA ASP A 89 26.27 -5.20 2.17
C ASP A 89 26.52 -4.29 3.39
N GLY A 90 26.30 -4.80 4.61
CA GLY A 90 26.68 -4.13 5.86
C GLY A 90 25.51 -3.65 6.72
N HIS A 91 24.27 -3.98 6.37
CA HIS A 91 23.11 -3.64 7.21
C HIS A 91 22.97 -4.62 8.38
N SER A 92 22.74 -4.08 9.60
CA SER A 92 22.51 -4.90 10.79
C SER A 92 21.24 -5.77 10.63
N GLU A 93 21.26 -6.97 11.22
CA GLU A 93 20.11 -7.86 11.30
C GLU A 93 18.90 -7.20 12.00
N ASP A 94 19.14 -6.26 12.91
CA ASP A 94 18.11 -5.51 13.66
C ASP A 94 17.36 -4.47 12.81
N VAL A 95 17.86 -4.16 11.62
CA VAL A 95 17.17 -3.23 10.71
C VAL A 95 15.86 -3.84 10.22
N CYS A 96 14.82 -3.00 10.10
CA CYS A 96 13.51 -3.42 9.59
C CYS A 96 13.63 -4.23 8.30
N THR A 97 12.91 -5.35 8.23
CA THR A 97 12.95 -6.28 7.10
C THR A 97 12.41 -5.67 5.81
N TYR A 98 11.53 -4.66 5.86
CA TYR A 98 11.16 -3.89 4.67
C TYR A 98 12.35 -3.15 4.07
N VAL A 99 13.14 -2.48 4.91
CA VAL A 99 14.35 -1.76 4.48
C VAL A 99 15.34 -2.74 3.86
N LYS A 100 15.68 -3.82 4.56
CA LYS A 100 16.62 -4.82 4.05
C LYS A 100 16.12 -5.49 2.76
N SER A 101 14.82 -5.78 2.67
CA SER A 101 14.25 -6.36 1.45
C SER A 101 14.27 -5.40 0.26
N ASP A 102 14.08 -4.09 0.48
CA ASP A 102 14.14 -3.08 -0.56
C ASP A 102 15.58 -2.81 -1.03
N LEU A 103 16.51 -2.60 -0.09
CA LEU A 103 17.93 -2.41 -0.40
C LEU A 103 18.55 -3.66 -1.04
N GLY A 104 18.15 -4.86 -0.59
CA GLY A 104 18.54 -6.10 -1.25
C GLY A 104 17.97 -6.22 -2.67
N MET A 105 16.70 -5.87 -2.89
CA MET A 105 16.10 -5.84 -4.22
C MET A 105 16.83 -4.86 -5.15
N MET A 106 17.24 -3.72 -4.59
CA MET A 106 18.07 -2.69 -5.20
C MET A 106 19.44 -3.17 -5.67
N LEU A 107 20.05 -4.15 -4.99
CA LEU A 107 21.29 -4.82 -5.39
C LEU A 107 21.07 -5.89 -6.48
N ASN A 108 19.83 -6.36 -6.64
CA ASN A 108 19.45 -7.46 -7.54
C ASN A 108 18.67 -6.99 -8.77
N GLY A 109 18.83 -5.72 -9.18
CA GLY A 109 18.27 -5.19 -10.44
C GLY A 109 16.82 -4.69 -10.37
N GLU A 110 16.25 -4.54 -9.17
CA GLU A 110 14.98 -3.82 -8.96
C GLU A 110 13.79 -4.36 -9.76
N ILE A 111 13.68 -5.68 -9.91
CA ILE A 111 12.61 -6.31 -10.67
C ILE A 111 11.27 -6.30 -9.92
N GLY A 112 10.30 -5.59 -10.48
CA GLY A 112 8.96 -5.45 -9.94
C GLY A 112 8.14 -6.74 -9.97
N PRO A 113 6.92 -6.72 -9.39
CA PRO A 113 6.06 -7.90 -9.31
C PRO A 113 5.54 -8.38 -10.67
N THR A 114 5.57 -7.57 -11.73
CA THR A 114 5.20 -8.00 -13.09
C THR A 114 6.36 -8.67 -13.84
N GLY A 115 7.56 -8.68 -13.25
CA GLY A 115 8.79 -9.17 -13.90
C GLY A 115 9.53 -8.09 -14.69
N GLU A 116 8.97 -6.89 -14.79
CA GLU A 116 9.59 -5.73 -15.41
C GLU A 116 10.50 -5.01 -14.39
N PRO A 117 11.62 -4.40 -14.82
CA PRO A 117 12.42 -3.52 -13.96
C PRO A 117 11.58 -2.35 -13.46
N LEU A 118 11.71 -2.03 -12.17
CA LEU A 118 11.13 -0.81 -11.63
C LEU A 118 11.94 0.40 -12.09
N PRO A 119 11.28 1.49 -12.49
CA PRO A 119 11.95 2.68 -12.96
C PRO A 119 12.64 3.41 -11.80
N LYS A 120 13.73 4.11 -12.12
CA LYS A 120 14.35 5.04 -11.17
C LYS A 120 13.41 6.23 -10.92
N PRO A 121 13.18 6.66 -9.65
CA PRO A 121 12.36 7.83 -9.38
C PRO A 121 13.04 9.12 -9.84
N ASP A 122 12.25 10.14 -10.19
CA ASP A 122 12.72 11.51 -10.49
C ASP A 122 12.70 12.39 -9.23
N LEU A 123 11.81 12.09 -8.28
CA LEU A 123 11.69 12.77 -6.98
C LEU A 123 11.46 11.77 -5.86
N LEU A 124 12.04 12.05 -4.70
CA LEU A 124 11.84 11.28 -3.47
C LEU A 124 11.06 12.14 -2.47
N LEU A 125 9.79 11.83 -2.22
CA LEU A 125 8.98 12.56 -1.23
C LEU A 125 8.90 11.81 0.10
N LEU A 126 9.59 12.30 1.13
CA LEU A 126 9.49 11.76 2.48
C LEU A 126 8.33 12.43 3.23
N SER A 127 7.22 11.73 3.40
CA SER A 127 6.22 12.11 4.40
C SER A 127 6.56 11.46 5.74
N TYR A 128 7.19 12.23 6.64
CA TYR A 128 7.63 11.74 7.93
C TYR A 128 6.52 11.89 8.97
N THR A 129 5.84 10.78 9.26
CA THR A 129 4.69 10.71 10.18
C THR A 129 4.96 9.93 11.47
N GLY A 130 6.16 9.41 11.70
CA GLY A 130 6.56 8.90 13.03
C GLY A 130 7.62 7.80 13.07
N CYS A 131 7.88 7.07 11.99
CA CYS A 131 8.88 6.00 12.02
C CYS A 131 10.29 6.54 11.69
N PHE A 132 11.17 6.64 12.68
CA PHE A 132 12.56 7.09 12.47
C PHE A 132 13.31 6.24 11.43
N THR A 133 13.02 4.94 11.37
CA THR A 133 13.58 4.04 10.34
C THR A 133 13.26 4.50 8.92
N PHE A 134 12.08 5.08 8.68
CA PHE A 134 11.72 5.57 7.33
C PHE A 134 12.58 6.76 6.92
N MET A 135 12.95 7.64 7.87
CA MET A 135 13.87 8.74 7.61
C MET A 135 15.25 8.23 7.19
N LYS A 136 15.81 7.26 7.93
CA LYS A 136 17.13 6.69 7.63
C LYS A 136 17.10 5.85 6.35
N TRP A 137 16.03 5.11 6.09
CA TRP A 137 15.83 4.40 4.83
C TRP A 137 15.81 5.38 3.65
N PHE A 138 15.15 6.53 3.80
CA PHE A 138 15.11 7.55 2.76
C PHE A 138 16.48 8.19 2.48
N GLU A 139 17.32 8.37 3.50
CA GLU A 139 18.71 8.82 3.30
C GLU A 139 19.51 7.84 2.44
N LEU A 140 19.34 6.53 2.65
CA LEU A 140 19.99 5.48 1.86
C LEU A 140 19.47 5.47 0.41
N ILE A 141 18.15 5.49 0.23
CA ILE A 141 17.53 5.58 -1.10
C ILE A 141 17.98 6.85 -1.84
N ARG A 142 18.05 8.00 -1.15
CA ARG A 142 18.55 9.25 -1.70
C ARG A 142 19.99 9.14 -2.17
N GLN A 143 20.87 8.50 -1.40
CA GLN A 143 22.26 8.28 -1.82
C GLN A 143 22.34 7.40 -3.07
N LYS A 144 21.49 6.38 -3.18
CA LYS A 144 21.46 5.46 -4.33
C LYS A 144 20.90 6.10 -5.59
N TYR A 145 19.81 6.86 -5.49
CA TYR A 145 19.18 7.45 -6.67
C TYR A 145 19.70 8.86 -7.00
N GLY A 146 20.15 9.64 -6.03
CA GLY A 146 20.66 10.99 -6.25
C GLY A 146 19.59 12.00 -6.69
N CYS A 147 18.34 11.80 -6.27
CA CYS A 147 17.20 12.61 -6.71
C CYS A 147 16.85 13.71 -5.69
N GLU A 148 16.13 14.73 -6.14
CA GLU A 148 15.62 15.77 -5.25
C GLU A 148 14.70 15.13 -4.18
N THR A 149 14.91 15.51 -2.91
CA THR A 149 14.34 14.80 -1.76
C THR A 149 13.65 15.75 -0.78
N PRO A 150 12.48 16.33 -1.12
CA PRO A 150 11.70 17.11 -0.16
C PRO A 150 11.17 16.23 0.98
N MET A 151 11.17 16.79 2.18
CA MET A 151 10.57 16.17 3.37
C MET A 151 9.36 16.99 3.83
N LEU A 152 8.26 16.31 4.09
CA LEU A 152 7.14 16.82 4.88
C LEU A 152 7.24 16.24 6.28
N HIS A 153 7.54 17.07 7.26
CA HIS A 153 7.51 16.68 8.66
C HIS A 153 6.12 16.93 9.26
N VAL A 154 5.46 15.87 9.73
CA VAL A 154 4.25 15.97 10.55
C VAL A 154 4.65 15.88 12.02
N PRO A 155 4.44 16.94 12.83
CA PRO A 155 4.84 16.94 14.24
C PRO A 155 4.13 15.84 15.04
N TYR A 156 4.87 15.21 15.96
CA TYR A 156 4.29 14.26 16.92
C TYR A 156 3.27 14.93 17.83
N GLN A 157 2.12 14.30 18.02
CA GLN A 157 1.01 14.81 18.83
C GLN A 157 1.13 14.31 20.28
N GLY A 158 2.15 14.74 21.02
CA GLY A 158 2.40 14.28 22.39
C GLY A 158 1.25 14.57 23.37
N GLU A 159 0.44 15.59 23.10
CA GLU A 159 -0.76 15.94 23.89
C GLU A 159 -2.06 15.33 23.34
N GLY A 160 -1.99 14.51 22.28
CA GLY A 160 -3.15 13.96 21.60
C GLY A 160 -4.05 15.01 20.92
N ARG A 161 -3.53 16.23 20.70
CA ARG A 161 -4.26 17.36 20.10
C ARG A 161 -3.42 18.03 19.04
N VAL A 162 -4.07 18.41 17.93
CA VAL A 162 -3.44 19.19 16.86
C VAL A 162 -3.52 20.68 17.23
N SER A 163 -2.37 21.32 17.44
CA SER A 163 -2.31 22.76 17.68
C SER A 163 -2.32 23.56 16.36
N LYS A 164 -2.69 24.84 16.43
CA LYS A 164 -2.61 25.76 15.28
C LYS A 164 -1.18 25.82 14.71
N ASN A 165 -0.16 25.86 15.59
CA ASN A 165 1.24 25.91 15.17
C ASN A 165 1.66 24.65 14.41
N MET A 166 1.21 23.46 14.84
CA MET A 166 1.48 22.21 14.11
C MET A 166 0.87 22.24 12.70
N ARG A 167 -0.38 22.67 12.59
CA ARG A 167 -1.07 22.80 11.29
C ARG A 167 -0.37 23.82 10.38
N ASP A 168 -0.06 25.00 10.91
CA ASP A 168 0.57 26.08 10.15
C ASP A 168 1.99 25.68 9.71
N TYR A 169 2.72 24.90 10.52
CA TYR A 169 4.02 24.33 10.16
C TYR A 169 3.94 23.33 8.99
N VAL A 170 2.96 22.42 9.00
CA VAL A 170 2.74 21.48 7.89
C VAL A 170 2.33 22.24 6.63
N LEU A 171 1.41 23.21 6.75
CA LEU A 171 0.96 24.04 5.63
C LEU A 171 2.10 24.84 4.99
N LYS A 172 2.99 25.40 5.82
CA LYS A 172 4.17 26.13 5.36
C LYS A 172 5.08 25.23 4.53
N GLN A 173 5.41 24.03 5.02
CA GLN A 173 6.24 23.06 4.28
C GLN A 173 5.61 22.65 2.95
N LEU A 174 4.29 22.43 2.92
CA LEU A 174 3.59 22.10 1.67
C LEU A 174 3.75 23.22 0.63
N LYS A 175 3.52 24.47 1.03
CA LYS A 175 3.56 25.64 0.14
C LYS A 175 4.98 26.04 -0.29
N GLU A 176 5.93 25.99 0.62
CA GLU A 176 7.28 26.54 0.41
C GLU A 176 8.32 25.49 0.02
N THR A 177 8.06 24.20 0.24
CA THR A 177 9.04 23.13 0.00
C THR A 177 8.50 22.04 -0.92
N VAL A 178 7.39 21.40 -0.56
CA VAL A 178 6.89 20.22 -1.29
C VAL A 178 6.34 20.58 -2.67
N ILE A 179 5.39 21.52 -2.74
CA ILE A 179 4.80 21.96 -4.01
C ILE A 179 5.87 22.52 -4.96
N PRO A 180 6.77 23.43 -4.53
CA PRO A 180 7.83 23.93 -5.40
C PRO A 180 8.78 22.84 -5.94
N ALA A 181 9.09 21.81 -5.14
CA ALA A 181 9.91 20.68 -5.61
C ALA A 181 9.17 19.85 -6.66
N LEU A 182 7.89 19.55 -6.43
CA LEU A 182 7.05 18.84 -7.40
C LEU A 182 6.92 19.64 -8.70
N GLU A 183 6.69 20.96 -8.64
CA GLU A 183 6.67 21.82 -9.84
C GLU A 183 7.98 21.79 -10.62
N ARG A 184 9.12 21.90 -9.93
CA ARG A 184 10.44 21.90 -10.57
C ARG A 184 10.73 20.58 -11.30
N VAL A 185 10.45 19.45 -10.66
CA VAL A 185 10.77 18.12 -11.22
C VAL A 185 9.77 17.71 -12.30
N SER A 186 8.48 17.98 -12.11
CA SER A 186 7.43 17.61 -13.07
C SER A 186 7.33 18.58 -14.25
N GLY A 187 7.67 19.85 -14.07
CA GLY A 187 7.36 20.92 -15.01
C GLY A 187 5.88 21.34 -15.02
N VAL A 188 5.04 20.77 -14.15
CA VAL A 188 3.60 21.04 -14.06
C VAL A 188 3.34 22.02 -12.94
N LYS A 189 2.51 23.04 -13.18
CA LYS A 189 2.13 24.02 -12.16
C LYS A 189 1.03 23.50 -11.24
N PHE A 190 1.11 23.85 -9.97
CA PHE A 190 0.12 23.42 -8.98
C PHE A 190 -1.25 24.03 -9.27
N ASP A 191 -2.26 23.16 -9.30
CA ASP A 191 -3.67 23.52 -9.43
C ASP A 191 -4.45 23.04 -8.20
N ILE A 192 -4.97 24.00 -7.43
CA ILE A 192 -5.74 23.74 -6.23
C ILE A 192 -7.11 23.12 -6.53
N ASP A 193 -7.71 23.42 -7.69
CA ASP A 193 -9.00 22.86 -8.09
C ASP A 193 -8.86 21.40 -8.51
N ARG A 194 -7.75 21.05 -9.19
CA ARG A 194 -7.38 19.65 -9.45
C ARG A 194 -7.20 18.88 -8.15
N LEU A 195 -6.51 19.45 -7.16
CA LEU A 195 -6.39 18.82 -5.83
C LEU A 195 -7.76 18.62 -5.16
N ARG A 196 -8.63 19.62 -5.19
CA ARG A 196 -9.99 19.51 -4.63
C ARG A 196 -10.79 18.40 -5.29
N GLN A 197 -10.64 18.19 -6.60
CA GLN A 197 -11.31 17.09 -7.31
C GLN A 197 -10.81 15.74 -6.84
N TYR A 198 -9.48 15.52 -6.76
CA TYR A 198 -8.93 14.27 -6.25
C TYR A 198 -9.34 14.00 -4.80
N MET A 199 -9.33 15.03 -3.94
CA MET A 199 -9.79 14.88 -2.55
C MET A 199 -11.26 14.47 -2.45
N LYS A 200 -12.14 14.97 -3.33
CA LYS A 200 -13.54 14.54 -3.39
C LYS A 200 -13.67 13.07 -3.78
N GLU A 201 -12.87 12.60 -4.74
CA GLU A 201 -12.84 11.19 -5.11
C GLU A 201 -12.29 10.33 -3.97
N SER A 202 -11.26 10.79 -3.25
CA SER A 202 -10.74 10.10 -2.06
C SER A 202 -11.83 9.94 -1.00
N THR A 203 -12.61 10.97 -0.72
CA THR A 203 -13.72 10.90 0.25
C THR A 203 -14.75 9.84 -0.16
N LYS A 204 -15.15 9.78 -1.43
CA LYS A 204 -16.12 8.76 -1.90
C LYS A 204 -15.59 7.34 -1.68
N ALA A 205 -14.35 7.08 -2.11
CA ALA A 205 -13.72 5.78 -1.94
C ALA A 205 -13.54 5.41 -0.46
N GLU A 206 -13.16 6.37 0.39
CA GLU A 206 -12.97 6.17 1.82
C GLU A 206 -14.29 5.90 2.55
N GLU A 207 -15.38 6.60 2.20
CA GLU A 207 -16.71 6.36 2.78
C GLU A 207 -17.17 4.90 2.55
N ASP A 208 -16.99 4.38 1.34
CA ASP A 208 -17.31 2.99 1.01
C ASP A 208 -16.39 2.01 1.75
N LEU A 209 -15.08 2.27 1.82
CA LEU A 209 -14.15 1.43 2.60
C LEU A 209 -14.49 1.43 4.10
N VAL A 210 -14.80 2.59 4.68
CA VAL A 210 -15.19 2.71 6.09
C VAL A 210 -16.47 1.92 6.32
N HIS A 211 -17.47 2.03 5.43
CA HIS A 211 -18.70 1.21 5.51
C HIS A 211 -18.38 -0.29 5.50
N VAL A 212 -17.53 -0.73 4.57
CA VAL A 212 -17.06 -2.13 4.50
C VAL A 212 -16.40 -2.56 5.81
N LEU A 213 -15.47 -1.78 6.38
CA LEU A 213 -14.79 -2.14 7.62
C LEU A 213 -15.74 -2.11 8.83
N GLN A 214 -16.66 -1.14 8.90
CA GLN A 214 -17.67 -1.06 9.97
C GLN A 214 -18.68 -2.22 9.92
N SER A 215 -18.92 -2.78 8.73
CA SER A 215 -19.78 -3.95 8.56
C SER A 215 -19.29 -5.16 9.37
N ALA A 216 -18.00 -5.23 9.72
CA ALA A 216 -17.45 -6.27 10.58
C ALA A 216 -18.22 -6.42 11.89
N LYS A 217 -18.93 -5.39 12.38
CA LYS A 217 -19.74 -5.40 13.61
C LYS A 217 -20.97 -6.32 13.55
N HIS A 218 -21.43 -6.74 12.37
CA HIS A 218 -22.54 -7.69 12.23
C HIS A 218 -22.18 -9.08 12.75
N ARG A 219 -23.21 -9.92 12.99
CA ARG A 219 -23.06 -11.31 13.43
C ARG A 219 -23.89 -12.25 12.54
N PRO A 220 -23.25 -13.14 11.75
CA PRO A 220 -21.79 -13.21 11.55
C PRO A 220 -21.25 -11.94 10.88
N SER A 221 -19.94 -11.67 11.03
CA SER A 221 -19.26 -10.63 10.25
C SER A 221 -19.31 -11.00 8.76
N PRO A 222 -19.62 -10.07 7.84
CA PRO A 222 -19.62 -10.35 6.40
C PRO A 222 -18.20 -10.29 5.79
N ILE A 223 -17.20 -9.88 6.58
CA ILE A 223 -15.81 -9.68 6.15
C ILE A 223 -14.80 -10.35 7.08
N ASP A 224 -13.66 -10.76 6.51
CA ASP A 224 -12.46 -11.09 7.25
C ASP A 224 -11.70 -9.79 7.50
N GLY A 225 -11.77 -9.31 8.74
CA GLY A 225 -11.21 -8.01 9.14
C GLY A 225 -9.69 -7.95 9.23
N TYR A 226 -8.97 -9.05 8.96
CA TYR A 226 -7.52 -9.09 9.09
C TYR A 226 -6.83 -9.57 7.81
N PHE A 227 -7.10 -10.80 7.36
CA PHE A 227 -6.51 -11.34 6.15
C PHE A 227 -7.22 -10.81 4.89
N GLY A 228 -8.55 -10.77 4.92
CA GLY A 228 -9.36 -10.17 3.84
C GLY A 228 -9.13 -8.67 3.73
N ALA A 229 -8.91 -8.00 4.86
CA ALA A 229 -8.66 -6.56 4.93
C ALA A 229 -7.42 -6.12 4.14
N VAL A 230 -6.35 -6.93 4.07
CA VAL A 230 -5.17 -6.63 3.22
C VAL A 230 -5.58 -6.40 1.77
N TYR A 231 -6.53 -7.20 1.30
CA TYR A 231 -7.09 -7.04 -0.02
C TYR A 231 -8.00 -5.78 -0.06
N TYR A 232 -8.89 -5.54 0.89
CA TYR A 232 -9.77 -4.34 0.86
C TYR A 232 -8.99 -3.01 0.84
N ILE A 233 -7.92 -2.89 1.63
CA ILE A 233 -7.14 -1.64 1.71
C ILE A 233 -6.21 -1.41 0.52
N GLY A 234 -5.94 -2.45 -0.28
CA GLY A 234 -4.92 -2.47 -1.33
C GLY A 234 -4.93 -1.25 -2.26
N PRO A 235 -6.08 -0.89 -2.89
CA PRO A 235 -6.14 0.23 -3.82
C PRO A 235 -5.86 1.60 -3.18
N ILE A 236 -6.48 1.92 -2.03
CA ILE A 236 -6.26 3.19 -1.30
C ILE A 236 -4.83 3.29 -0.75
N PHE A 237 -4.22 2.17 -0.35
CA PHE A 237 -2.86 2.14 0.23
C PHE A 237 -1.78 2.07 -0.87
N THR A 238 -2.19 1.89 -2.12
CA THR A 238 -1.30 1.94 -3.30
C THR A 238 -1.52 3.27 -4.04
N ALA A 239 -1.62 3.27 -5.37
CA ALA A 239 -1.59 4.47 -6.19
C ALA A 239 -2.96 5.09 -6.47
N PHE A 240 -4.06 4.48 -6.01
CA PHE A 240 -5.41 4.78 -6.55
C PHE A 240 -6.24 5.74 -5.68
N ARG A 241 -5.81 6.09 -4.47
CA ARG A 241 -6.60 7.02 -3.63
C ARG A 241 -6.77 8.37 -4.32
N GLY A 242 -8.02 8.78 -4.54
CA GLY A 242 -8.35 10.00 -5.27
C GLY A 242 -8.55 9.80 -6.78
N THR A 243 -8.57 8.56 -7.27
CA THR A 243 -8.92 8.24 -8.66
C THR A 243 -10.34 7.66 -8.75
N PRO A 244 -11.05 7.85 -9.89
CA PRO A 244 -12.35 7.23 -10.12
C PRO A 244 -12.32 5.69 -10.08
N GLU A 245 -11.20 5.07 -10.44
CA GLU A 245 -11.03 3.61 -10.40
C GLU A 245 -11.05 3.09 -8.96
N ALA A 246 -10.49 3.84 -7.98
CA ALA A 246 -10.66 3.50 -6.57
C ALA A 246 -12.13 3.60 -6.18
N THR A 247 -12.83 4.68 -6.54
CA THR A 247 -14.27 4.83 -6.27
C THR A 247 -15.07 3.65 -6.82
N GLN A 248 -14.85 3.26 -8.08
CA GLN A 248 -15.49 2.11 -8.69
C GLN A 248 -15.20 0.81 -7.92
N PHE A 249 -13.94 0.58 -7.57
CA PHE A 249 -13.55 -0.59 -6.78
C PHE A 249 -14.29 -0.68 -5.46
N TYR A 250 -14.32 0.41 -4.68
CA TYR A 250 -14.95 0.39 -3.36
C TYR A 250 -16.47 0.30 -3.43
N THR A 251 -17.10 0.86 -4.47
CA THR A 251 -18.54 0.67 -4.71
C THR A 251 -18.89 -0.79 -5.03
N VAL A 252 -18.09 -1.47 -5.85
CA VAL A 252 -18.28 -2.92 -6.13
C VAL A 252 -18.08 -3.73 -4.85
N LEU A 253 -16.97 -3.51 -4.15
CA LEU A 253 -16.67 -4.19 -2.89
C LEU A 253 -17.81 -4.00 -1.88
N ARG A 254 -18.26 -2.76 -1.66
CA ARG A 254 -19.38 -2.45 -0.78
C ARG A 254 -20.65 -3.21 -1.16
N SER A 255 -20.97 -3.28 -2.46
CA SER A 255 -22.16 -3.98 -2.95
C SER A 255 -22.11 -5.48 -2.64
N GLU A 256 -20.93 -6.11 -2.78
CA GLU A 256 -20.69 -7.50 -2.39
C GLU A 256 -20.88 -7.70 -0.86
N ILE A 257 -20.30 -6.80 -0.04
CA ILE A 257 -20.44 -6.86 1.42
C ILE A 257 -21.90 -6.69 1.85
N ASP A 258 -22.61 -5.71 1.28
CA ASP A 258 -24.00 -5.43 1.60
C ASP A 258 -24.91 -6.61 1.21
N ALA A 259 -24.58 -7.35 0.14
CA ALA A 259 -25.26 -8.58 -0.20
C ALA A 259 -25.06 -9.66 0.88
N ARG A 260 -23.82 -9.87 1.34
CA ARG A 260 -23.54 -10.82 2.43
C ARG A 260 -24.26 -10.46 3.72
N VAL A 261 -24.31 -9.17 4.08
CA VAL A 261 -25.07 -8.69 5.24
C VAL A 261 -26.55 -9.02 5.10
N ARG A 262 -27.18 -8.74 3.95
CA ARG A 262 -28.60 -9.04 3.72
C ARG A 262 -28.91 -10.54 3.79
N GLU A 263 -27.99 -11.36 3.33
CA GLU A 263 -28.13 -12.83 3.30
C GLU A 263 -27.73 -13.49 4.64
N GLY A 264 -27.19 -12.73 5.59
CA GLY A 264 -26.70 -13.26 6.87
C GLY A 264 -25.47 -14.16 6.72
N LYS A 265 -24.67 -13.95 5.67
CA LYS A 265 -23.49 -14.76 5.34
C LYS A 265 -22.22 -14.25 6.01
N GLY A 266 -21.31 -15.19 6.27
CA GLY A 266 -19.98 -14.89 6.76
C GLY A 266 -19.02 -14.42 5.64
N PRO A 267 -17.74 -14.19 5.97
CA PRO A 267 -16.76 -13.82 4.96
C PRO A 267 -16.38 -14.99 4.05
N ILE A 268 -15.88 -14.65 2.87
CA ILE A 268 -15.21 -15.61 2.00
C ILE A 268 -13.75 -15.77 2.45
N THR A 269 -13.39 -17.00 2.81
CA THR A 269 -12.02 -17.42 3.06
C THR A 269 -11.48 -18.19 1.85
N PRO A 270 -10.18 -18.49 1.81
CA PRO A 270 -9.63 -19.32 0.75
C PRO A 270 -10.16 -20.76 0.69
N GLU A 271 -10.89 -21.23 1.71
CA GLU A 271 -11.56 -22.55 1.71
C GLU A 271 -13.08 -22.44 1.50
N GLY A 272 -13.58 -21.23 1.26
CA GLY A 272 -14.99 -20.93 1.03
C GLY A 272 -15.57 -20.04 2.12
N GLU A 273 -16.89 -19.95 2.16
CA GLU A 273 -17.63 -19.16 3.15
C GLU A 273 -17.39 -19.69 4.57
N LEU A 274 -17.01 -18.80 5.49
CA LEU A 274 -16.93 -19.11 6.91
C LEU A 274 -18.34 -19.07 7.51
N THR A 275 -18.95 -20.23 7.70
CA THR A 275 -20.35 -20.37 8.16
C THR A 275 -20.52 -20.33 9.68
N GLU A 276 -19.46 -20.58 10.45
CA GLU A 276 -19.51 -20.62 11.91
C GLU A 276 -18.54 -19.59 12.55
N GLU A 277 -19.09 -18.52 13.14
CA GLU A 277 -18.32 -17.51 13.87
C GLU A 277 -18.27 -17.84 15.38
N LYS A 278 -17.31 -18.67 15.81
CA LYS A 278 -17.14 -19.03 17.24
C LYS A 278 -16.54 -17.90 18.07
N TYR A 279 -15.58 -17.18 17.48
CA TYR A 279 -14.79 -16.16 18.15
C TYR A 279 -14.65 -14.92 17.28
N ARG A 280 -14.50 -13.77 17.93
CA ARG A 280 -14.24 -12.48 17.28
C ARG A 280 -13.01 -11.87 17.90
N LEU A 281 -12.05 -11.51 17.06
CA LEU A 281 -10.73 -11.08 17.48
C LEU A 281 -10.47 -9.64 17.02
N VAL A 282 -9.66 -8.94 17.80
CA VAL A 282 -9.00 -7.70 17.39
C VAL A 282 -7.52 -8.02 17.31
N VAL A 283 -6.91 -7.77 16.16
CA VAL A 283 -5.50 -8.03 15.91
C VAL A 283 -4.81 -6.70 15.63
N GLU A 284 -3.69 -6.46 16.31
CA GLU A 284 -2.86 -5.28 16.13
C GLU A 284 -1.58 -5.65 15.37
N GLY A 285 -1.25 -4.86 14.35
CA GLY A 285 -0.05 -5.03 13.53
C GLY A 285 -0.30 -5.74 12.19
N PRO A 286 0.67 -5.66 11.25
CA PRO A 286 0.57 -6.30 9.96
C PRO A 286 0.75 -7.82 10.06
N PRO A 287 0.18 -8.59 9.13
CA PRO A 287 0.37 -10.03 9.07
C PRO A 287 1.80 -10.37 8.64
N ASN A 288 2.25 -11.57 9.02
CA ASN A 288 3.52 -12.09 8.55
C ASN A 288 3.41 -12.46 7.06
N TRP A 289 3.97 -11.64 6.16
CA TRP A 289 3.81 -11.80 4.71
C TRP A 289 4.34 -13.12 4.16
N THR A 290 5.45 -13.65 4.70
CA THR A 290 6.04 -14.91 4.21
C THR A 290 5.28 -16.14 4.67
N SER A 291 4.54 -16.02 5.77
CA SER A 291 3.66 -17.05 6.35
C SER A 291 2.17 -16.72 6.24
N PHE A 292 1.78 -15.74 5.41
CA PHE A 292 0.43 -15.16 5.39
C PHE A 292 -0.67 -16.22 5.24
N ARG A 293 -0.51 -17.14 4.28
CA ARG A 293 -1.46 -18.21 4.02
C ARG A 293 -1.51 -19.25 5.14
N ASP A 294 -0.37 -19.56 5.73
CA ASP A 294 -0.27 -20.55 6.81
C ASP A 294 -0.86 -19.98 8.11
N PHE A 295 -0.69 -18.68 8.34
CA PHE A 295 -1.35 -17.99 9.45
C PHE A 295 -2.87 -17.91 9.25
N TRP A 296 -3.35 -17.61 8.04
CA TRP A 296 -4.79 -17.57 7.76
C TRP A 296 -5.48 -18.92 8.01
N LYS A 297 -4.82 -20.02 7.66
CA LYS A 297 -5.31 -21.39 7.89
C LYS A 297 -5.55 -21.75 9.35
N MET A 298 -5.02 -20.98 10.30
CA MET A 298 -5.25 -21.25 11.72
C MET A 298 -6.67 -20.88 12.18
N PHE A 299 -7.46 -20.19 11.33
CA PHE A 299 -8.74 -19.56 11.72
C PHE A 299 -9.98 -20.14 11.04
N TYR A 300 -9.85 -21.09 10.14
CA TYR A 300 -10.99 -21.74 9.48
C TYR A 300 -10.76 -23.26 9.39
#